data_AF-A0A3D3AFP1-F1
#
_entry.id   AF-A0A3D3AFP1-F1
#
_cell.length_a   1.000
_cell.length_b   1.000
_cell.length_c   1.000
_cell.angle_alpha   90.00
_cell.angle_beta   90.00
_cell.angle_gamma   90.00
#
_symmetry.space_group_name_H-M   'P 1'
#
loop_
_entity.id
_entity.type
_entity.pdbx_description
1 polymer ?
#
loop_
_entity_poly.entity_id
_entity_poly.type
_entity_poly.pdbx_seq_one_letter_code
_entity_poly.pdbx_strand_id
1 'polypeptide(L)' 'SNNWEIIRVGADIKIKCMGCGRIIMMPRSKFEKVAKKIVRNSQGDNNDSVDI' A
#
# COMPACT_ATOMS: atom_id res chain seq x y z
N SER A 1 -5.14 -15.70 3.11
CA SER A 1 -4.59 -14.39 3.50
C SER A 1 -4.86 -13.37 2.40
N ASN A 2 -5.62 -12.30 2.69
CA ASN A 2 -6.01 -11.28 1.69
C ASN A 2 -5.09 -10.06 1.74
N ASN A 3 -3.84 -10.27 2.12
CA ASN A 3 -2.87 -9.20 2.31
C ASN A 3 -2.15 -8.93 1.00
N TRP A 4 -2.20 -7.68 0.57
CA TRP A 4 -1.56 -7.19 -0.63
C TRP A 4 -0.57 -6.10 -0.24
N GLU A 5 0.63 -6.20 -0.81
CA GLU A 5 1.66 -5.19 -0.69
C GLU A 5 1.61 -4.28 -1.92
N ILE A 6 1.62 -2.97 -1.69
CA ILE A 6 1.63 -1.98 -2.77
C ILE A 6 3.09 -1.76 -3.17
N ILE A 7 3.43 -2.14 -4.40
CA ILE A 7 4.79 -1.99 -4.94
C ILE A 7 4.94 -0.62 -5.61
N ARG A 8 3.90 -0.17 -6.33
CA ARG A 8 3.92 1.10 -7.06
C ARG A 8 2.55 1.75 -7.02
N VAL A 9 2.54 3.06 -6.85
CA VAL A 9 1.36 3.93 -6.96
C VAL A 9 1.51 4.79 -8.23
N GLY A 10 0.44 4.92 -9.01
CA GLY A 10 0.40 5.68 -10.26
C GLY A 10 -0.99 5.65 -10.88
N ALA A 11 -1.08 5.82 -12.21
CA ALA A 11 -2.32 5.62 -12.97
C ALA A 11 -2.84 4.18 -12.78
N ASP A 12 -1.93 3.21 -12.83
CA ASP A 12 -2.14 1.84 -12.39
C ASP A 12 -1.38 1.58 -11.08
N ILE A 13 -2.04 0.88 -10.16
CA ILE A 13 -1.45 0.41 -8.91
C ILE A 13 -0.88 -0.99 -9.16
N LYS A 14 0.42 -1.17 -8.89
CA LYS A 14 1.06 -2.50 -8.92
C LYS A 14 1.04 -3.07 -7.52
N ILE A 15 0.41 -4.23 -7.35
CA ILE A 15 0.29 -4.91 -6.06
C ILE A 15 0.79 -6.35 -6.14
N LYS A 16 1.37 -6.83 -5.04
CA LYS A 16 1.82 -8.20 -4.86
C LYS A 16 1.02 -8.89 -3.77
N CYS A 17 0.53 -10.08 -4.07
CA CYS A 17 -0.11 -10.92 -3.07
C CYS A 17 0.95 -11.48 -2.12
N MET A 18 0.80 -11.23 -0.82
CA MET A 18 1.73 -11.73 0.19
C MET A 18 1.57 -13.22 0.50
N GLY A 19 0.47 -13.85 0.05
CA GLY A 19 0.25 -15.29 0.22
C GLY A 19 0.81 -16.16 -0.90
N CYS A 20 0.80 -15.68 -2.15
CA CYS A 20 1.20 -16.47 -3.33
C CYS A 20 2.24 -15.79 -4.23
N GLY A 21 2.68 -14.58 -3.90
CA GLY A 21 3.71 -13.85 -4.66
C GLY A 21 3.26 -13.30 -6.02
N ARG A 22 2.02 -13.55 -6.46
CA ARG A 22 1.50 -13.02 -7.72
C ARG A 22 1.50 -11.50 -7.72
N ILE A 23 1.93 -10.93 -8.85
CA ILE A 23 1.97 -9.49 -9.08
C ILE A 23 0.93 -9.15 -10.13
N ILE A 24 0.07 -8.19 -9.83
CA ILE A 24 -0.95 -7.70 -10.77
C ILE A 24 -0.90 -6.17 -10.84
N MET A 25 -1.26 -5.64 -12.01
CA MET A 25 -1.55 -4.21 -12.19
C MET A 25 -3.06 -4.03 -12.14
N MET A 26 -3.49 -3.05 -11.34
CA MET A 26 -4.89 -2.72 -11.15
C MET A 26 -5.11 -1.23 -11.39
N PRO A 27 -6.09 -0.83 -12.21
CA PRO A 27 -6.42 0.59 -12.36
C PRO A 27 -6.76 1.21 -11.02
N ARG A 28 -6.34 2.46 -10.82
CA ARG A 28 -6.55 3.16 -9.54
C ARG A 28 -8.00 3.14 -9.06
N SER A 29 -8.96 3.44 -9.94
CA SER A 29 -10.39 3.47 -9.59
C SER A 29 -10.93 2.11 -9.13
N LYS A 30 -10.34 1.02 -9.62
CA LYS A 30 -10.69 -0.32 -9.15
C LYS A 30 -10.06 -0.56 -7.79
N PHE A 31 -8.76 -0.25 -7.64
CA PHE A 31 -8.03 -0.40 -6.38
C PHE A 31 -8.72 0.31 -5.22
N GLU A 32 -9.13 1.56 -5.40
CA GLU A 32 -9.83 2.36 -4.37
C GLU A 32 -11.16 1.72 -3.91
N LYS A 33 -11.87 1.01 -4.79
CA LYS A 33 -13.11 0.29 -4.44
C LYS A 33 -12.89 -1.01 -3.69
N VAL A 34 -11.81 -1.73 -3.99
CA VAL A 34 -11.49 -3.03 -3.35
C VAL A 34 -10.65 -2.88 -2.08
N ALA A 35 -9.89 -1.80 -1.95
CA ALA A 35 -9.04 -1.54 -0.79
C ALA A 35 -9.91 -1.16 0.43
N LYS A 36 -10.31 -2.16 1.22
CA LYS A 36 -11.17 -1.97 2.41
C LYS A 36 -10.42 -1.43 3.63
N LYS A 37 -9.15 -1.78 3.78
CA LYS A 37 -8.32 -1.38 4.92
C LYS A 37 -6.87 -1.25 4.47
N ILE A 38 -6.30 -0.06 4.66
CA ILE A 38 -4.89 0.18 4.43
C ILE A 38 -4.19 0.05 5.79
N VAL A 39 -3.36 -0.98 5.95
CA VAL A 39 -2.50 -1.12 7.11
C VAL A 39 -1.17 -0.48 6.76
N ARG A 40 -0.90 0.69 7.34
CA ARG A 40 0.43 1.30 7.29
C ARG A 40 1.25 0.66 8.41
N ASN A 41 2.39 0.07 8.08
CA ASN A 41 3.33 -0.36 9.09
C ASN A 41 4.02 0.90 9.63
N SER A 42 3.58 1.38 10.80
CA SER A 42 4.26 2.45 11.52
C SER A 42 5.57 1.90 12.09
N GLN A 43 6.63 1.91 11.29
CA GLN A 43 8.00 1.71 11.78
C GLN A 43 8.79 2.97 11.40
N GLY A 44 8.82 3.94 12.33
CA GLY A 44 9.65 5.14 12.23
C GLY A 44 8.94 6.46 12.52
N ASP A 45 8.31 6.61 13.70
CA ASP A 45 8.27 7.91 14.35
C ASP A 45 9.70 8.23 14.81
N ASN A 46 10.38 9.19 14.18
CA ASN A 46 11.60 9.79 14.71
C ASN A 46 11.43 11.31 14.70
N ASN A 47 11.60 11.87 15.90
CA ASN A 47 11.55 13.28 16.25
C ASN A 47 12.29 14.19 15.28
N ASP A 48 11.74 15.38 15.02
CA ASP A 48 12.49 16.62 15.19
C ASP A 48 11.52 17.73 15.59
N SER A 49 11.45 17.96 16.89
CA SER A 49 10.95 19.20 17.50
C SER A 49 11.75 20.36 16.92
N VAL A 50 11.07 21.35 16.35
CA VAL A 50 11.64 22.68 16.18
C VAL A 50 10.72 23.63 16.92
N ASP A 51 11.07 23.87 18.19
CA ASP A 51 10.66 25.05 18.94
C ASP A 51 11.30 26.27 18.29
N ILE A 52 10.50 27.15 17.67
CA ILE A 52 10.76 28.59 17.52
C ILE A 52 9.42 29.32 17.66
#